data_AF-A0A2H0BB21-F1
#
_entry.id   AF-A0A2H0BB21-F1
#
_cell.length_a   1.000
_cell.length_b   1.000
_cell.length_c   1.000
_cell.angle_alpha   90.00
_cell.angle_beta   90.00
_cell.angle_gamma   90.00
#
_symmetry.space_group_name_H-M   'P 1'
#
loop_
_entity.id
_entity.type
_entity.pdbx_description
1 polymer ?
#
loop_
_entity_poly.entity_id
_entity_poly.type
_entity_poly.pdbx_seq_one_letter_code
_entity_poly.pdbx_strand_id
1 'polypeptide(L)'
;MENKIQELNLELLKTVQFNFCDGKTIAAALIENRDLWKAVIMDRPHDGNYVDLIRLRDISTGRWNVDTLFILSSNKDDCKLEELAGGWNADSIEWIEDDKAENRLGGSDDEHARILQIWWD
;
A
#
# COMPACT_ATOMS: atom_id res chain seq x y z
N MET A 1 -5.51 -0.12 18.91
CA MET A 1 -6.09 -1.35 18.33
C MET A 1 -6.46 -0.97 16.92
N GLU A 2 -6.00 -1.74 15.93
CA GLU A 2 -6.29 -1.44 14.53
C GLU A 2 -7.77 -1.68 14.25
N ASN A 3 -8.35 -0.97 13.28
CA ASN A 3 -9.71 -1.25 12.83
C ASN A 3 -9.75 -2.57 12.03
N LYS A 4 -10.90 -3.27 12.05
CA LYS A 4 -10.98 -4.61 11.48
C LYS A 4 -10.63 -4.68 9.99
N ILE A 5 -10.91 -3.63 9.23
CA ILE A 5 -10.63 -3.58 7.80
C ILE A 5 -9.13 -3.51 7.54
N GLN A 6 -8.40 -2.69 8.29
CA GLN A 6 -6.95 -2.61 8.16
C GLN A 6 -6.24 -3.89 8.62
N GLU A 7 -6.76 -4.58 9.65
CA GLU A 7 -6.28 -5.93 10.01
C GLU A 7 -6.41 -6.90 8.83
N LEU A 8 -7.57 -6.93 8.17
CA LEU A 8 -7.79 -7.81 7.02
C LEU A 8 -6.87 -7.47 5.84
N ASN A 9 -6.61 -6.19 5.59
CA ASN A 9 -5.66 -5.76 4.57
C ASN A 9 -4.23 -6.25 4.87
N LEU A 10 -3.79 -6.17 6.14
CA LEU A 10 -2.48 -6.69 6.54
C LEU A 10 -2.42 -8.22 6.46
N GLU A 11 -3.49 -8.93 6.83
CA GLU A 11 -3.56 -10.39 6.65
C GLU A 11 -3.51 -10.79 5.18
N LEU A 12 -4.18 -10.04 4.31
CA LEU A 12 -4.16 -10.28 2.87
C LEU A 12 -2.77 -9.98 2.27
N LEU A 13 -2.12 -8.90 2.71
CA LEU A 13 -0.74 -8.56 2.34
C LEU A 13 0.24 -9.69 2.70
N LYS A 14 0.08 -10.35 3.85
CA LYS A 14 0.93 -11.51 4.23
C LYS A 14 0.84 -12.69 3.25
N THR A 15 -0.19 -12.75 2.40
CA THR A 15 -0.33 -13.79 1.37
C THR A 15 0.44 -13.47 0.08
N VAL A 16 0.92 -12.23 -0.06
CA VAL A 16 1.61 -11.74 -1.25
C VAL A 16 3.07 -12.17 -1.21
N GLN A 17 3.50 -12.86 -2.27
CA GLN A 17 4.90 -13.21 -2.47
C GLN A 17 5.20 -13.36 -3.96
N PHE A 18 6.02 -12.47 -4.50
CA PHE A 18 6.48 -12.51 -5.88
C PHE A 18 7.73 -11.65 -6.03
N ASN A 19 8.64 -12.02 -6.94
CA ASN A 19 9.91 -11.31 -7.17
C ASN A 19 10.62 -10.97 -5.84
N PHE A 20 10.85 -9.68 -5.57
CA PHE A 20 11.41 -9.21 -4.30
C PHE A 20 10.35 -8.77 -3.27
N CYS A 21 9.07 -8.80 -3.64
CA CYS A 21 7.96 -8.50 -2.74
C CYS A 21 7.73 -9.66 -1.76
N ASP A 22 8.08 -9.45 -0.48
CA ASP A 22 7.75 -10.35 0.63
C ASP A 22 6.71 -9.69 1.54
N GLY A 23 5.44 -10.01 1.28
CA GLY A 23 4.31 -9.44 2.00
C GLY A 23 4.29 -9.75 3.51
N LYS A 24 4.92 -10.85 3.96
CA LYS A 24 5.00 -11.15 5.41
C LYS A 24 5.96 -10.20 6.10
N THR A 25 7.14 -10.01 5.51
CA THR A 25 8.16 -9.09 6.02
C THR A 25 7.65 -7.66 6.00
N ILE A 26 7.02 -7.23 4.91
CA ILE A 26 6.42 -5.89 4.79
C ILE A 26 5.32 -5.70 5.84
N ALA A 27 4.37 -6.64 5.98
CA ALA A 27 3.30 -6.53 6.96
C ALA A 27 3.82 -6.47 8.41
N ALA A 28 4.85 -7.25 8.74
CA ALA A 28 5.48 -7.19 10.07
C ALA A 28 6.10 -5.80 10.32
N ALA A 29 6.86 -5.28 9.36
CA ALA A 29 7.47 -3.96 9.43
C ALA A 29 6.43 -2.83 9.61
N LEU A 30 5.30 -2.91 8.90
CA LEU A 30 4.19 -1.98 9.04
C LEU A 30 3.53 -2.04 10.43
N ILE A 31 3.36 -3.25 10.98
CA ILE A 31 2.80 -3.44 12.32
C ILE A 31 3.75 -2.87 13.38
N GLU A 32 5.05 -3.11 13.26
CA GLU A 32 6.07 -2.60 14.18
C GLU A 32 6.21 -1.08 14.14
N ASN A 33 5.95 -0.46 12.98
CA ASN A 33 6.02 0.99 12.77
C ASN A 33 4.63 1.62 12.58
N ARG A 34 3.64 1.13 13.34
CA ARG A 34 2.24 1.50 13.20
C ARG A 34 1.98 3.01 13.30
N ASP A 35 2.79 3.73 14.07
CA ASP A 35 2.65 5.15 14.29
C ASP A 35 3.04 6.02 13.09
N LEU A 36 3.67 5.45 12.06
CA LEU A 36 4.10 6.17 10.85
C LEU A 36 2.99 6.33 9.81
N TRP A 37 1.90 5.57 9.89
CA TRP A 37 0.86 5.55 8.85
C TRP A 37 -0.56 5.57 9.41
N LYS A 38 -1.51 6.08 8.62
CA LYS A 38 -2.94 6.11 8.94
C LYS A 38 -3.67 4.88 8.39
N ALA A 39 -3.39 4.52 7.14
CA ALA A 39 -3.97 3.38 6.45
C ALA A 39 -2.98 2.79 5.43
N VAL A 40 -3.13 1.51 5.12
CA VAL A 40 -2.34 0.78 4.12
C VAL A 40 -3.23 -0.13 3.31
N ILE A 41 -3.08 -0.09 1.99
CA ILE A 41 -3.71 -1.02 1.06
C ILE A 41 -2.73 -1.42 -0.02
N MET A 42 -2.79 -2.67 -0.46
CA MET A 42 -2.11 -3.11 -1.68
C MET A 42 -3.16 -3.33 -2.76
N ASP A 43 -2.93 -2.78 -3.95
CA ASP A 43 -3.81 -2.96 -5.09
C ASP A 43 -2.99 -2.94 -6.39
N ARG A 44 -3.67 -3.17 -7.50
CA ARG A 44 -3.16 -3.03 -8.85
C ARG A 44 -3.86 -1.82 -9.48
N PRO A 45 -3.16 -0.70 -9.72
CA PRO A 45 -3.76 0.43 -10.40
C PRO A 45 -4.17 0.04 -11.83
N HIS A 46 -5.31 0.56 -12.28
CA HIS A 46 -5.77 0.39 -13.65
C HIS A 46 -6.00 1.75 -14.30
N ASP A 47 -5.48 1.89 -15.51
CA ASP A 47 -5.73 3.05 -16.34
C ASP A 47 -6.93 2.79 -17.25
N GLY A 48 -8.06 3.46 -16.98
CA GLY A 48 -9.22 3.44 -17.87
C GLY A 48 -10.57 3.42 -17.17
N ASN A 49 -11.62 3.20 -17.96
CA ASN A 49 -13.02 3.22 -17.51
C ASN A 49 -13.54 1.83 -17.07
N TYR A 50 -12.66 0.83 -16.97
CA TYR A 50 -13.04 -0.53 -16.61
C TYR A 50 -12.46 -0.89 -15.24
N VAL A 51 -13.15 -1.77 -14.52
CA VAL A 51 -12.61 -2.35 -13.29
C VAL A 51 -11.61 -3.43 -13.68
N ASP A 52 -10.41 -3.41 -13.10
CA ASP A 52 -9.45 -4.51 -13.26
C ASP A 52 -9.96 -5.76 -12.54
N LEU A 53 -10.27 -6.80 -13.33
CA LEU A 53 -10.81 -8.08 -12.87
C LEU A 53 -9.74 -9.19 -12.83
N ILE A 54 -8.45 -8.87 -12.96
CA ILE A 54 -7.38 -9.86 -12.83
C ILE A 54 -7.44 -10.56 -11.47
N ARG A 55 -7.74 -9.84 -10.39
CA ARG A 55 -7.95 -10.42 -9.05
C ARG A 55 -9.11 -11.42 -9.01
N LEU A 56 -10.20 -11.14 -9.72
CA LEU A 56 -11.35 -12.05 -9.81
C LEU A 56 -10.99 -13.36 -10.52
N ARG A 57 -10.15 -13.31 -11.56
CA ARG A 57 -9.63 -14.50 -12.23
C ARG A 57 -8.80 -15.36 -11.26
N ASP A 58 -7.90 -14.71 -10.52
CA ASP A 58 -6.83 -15.39 -9.78
C ASP A 58 -7.23 -15.82 -8.35
N ILE A 59 -8.25 -15.19 -7.75
CA ILE A 59 -8.72 -15.54 -6.39
C ILE A 59 -9.21 -16.98 -6.29
N SER A 60 -9.74 -17.54 -7.38
CA SER A 60 -10.16 -18.95 -7.46
C SER A 60 -9.00 -19.93 -7.24
N THR A 61 -7.76 -19.49 -7.46
CA THR A 61 -6.53 -20.26 -7.25
C THR A 61 -5.79 -19.86 -5.97
N GLY A 62 -6.42 -19.02 -5.14
CA GLY A 62 -5.81 -18.50 -3.91
C GLY A 62 -4.73 -17.43 -4.15
N ARG A 63 -4.70 -16.83 -5.35
CA ARG A 63 -3.75 -15.76 -5.69
C ARG A 63 -4.44 -14.40 -5.64
N TRP A 64 -3.83 -13.46 -4.93
CA TRP A 64 -4.21 -12.06 -4.93
C TRP A 64 -3.22 -11.28 -5.79
N ASN A 65 -3.60 -11.02 -7.05
CA ASN A 65 -2.72 -10.43 -8.06
C ASN A 65 -2.71 -8.91 -7.92
N VAL A 66 -1.75 -8.42 -7.14
CA VAL A 66 -1.51 -7.00 -6.81
C VAL A 66 0.00 -6.73 -6.86
N ASP A 67 0.38 -5.50 -7.18
CA ASP A 67 1.77 -5.11 -7.41
C ASP A 67 2.15 -3.75 -6.80
N THR A 68 1.19 -2.98 -6.29
CA THR A 68 1.46 -1.67 -5.69
C THR A 68 0.94 -1.59 -4.26
N LEU A 69 1.82 -1.27 -3.31
CA LEU A 69 1.46 -0.90 -1.95
C LEU A 69 1.30 0.61 -1.84
N PHE A 70 0.18 1.05 -1.26
CA PHE A 70 -0.11 2.44 -0.96
C PHE A 70 -0.20 2.62 0.55
N ILE A 71 0.57 3.56 1.08
CA ILE A 71 0.60 3.89 2.50
C ILE A 71 0.18 5.35 2.66
N LEU A 72 -0.96 5.58 3.31
CA LEU A 72 -1.36 6.93 3.71
C LEU A 72 -0.57 7.33 4.95
N SER A 73 0.27 8.37 4.83
CA SER A 73 1.13 8.79 5.93
C SER A 73 0.36 9.37 7.12
N SER A 74 0.93 9.19 8.31
CA SER A 74 0.55 9.91 9.54
C SER A 74 1.13 11.32 9.63
N ASN A 75 2.06 11.68 8.73
CA ASN A 75 2.90 12.89 8.77
C ASN A 75 3.80 12.99 10.01
N LYS A 76 3.96 11.89 10.77
CA LYS A 76 4.79 11.87 11.99
C LYS A 76 6.28 11.85 11.68
N ASP A 77 6.69 11.02 10.73
CA ASP A 77 8.07 10.85 10.31
C ASP A 77 8.12 10.17 8.92
N ASP A 78 7.92 10.99 7.89
CA ASP A 78 7.88 10.53 6.50
C ASP A 78 9.24 10.00 6.03
N CYS A 79 10.34 10.58 6.52
CA CYS A 79 11.69 10.10 6.22
C CYS A 79 11.87 8.66 6.70
N LYS A 80 11.47 8.36 7.94
CA LYS A 80 11.55 6.99 8.46
C LYS A 80 10.63 6.03 7.69
N LEU A 81 9.46 6.48 7.26
CA LEU A 81 8.55 5.66 6.47
C LEU A 81 9.15 5.30 5.10
N GLU A 82 9.79 6.26 4.44
CA GLU A 82 10.50 6.07 3.18
C GLU A 82 11.75 5.18 3.34
N GLU A 83 12.54 5.38 4.40
CA GLU A 83 13.67 4.51 4.75
C GLU A 83 13.24 3.06 4.98
N LEU A 84 12.10 2.85 5.64
CA LEU A 84 11.51 1.53 5.84
C LEU A 84 11.20 0.86 4.50
N ALA A 85 10.56 1.60 3.59
CA ALA A 85 10.24 1.14 2.24
C ALA A 85 11.50 0.84 1.41
N GLY A 86 12.57 1.64 1.57
CA GLY A 86 13.85 1.45 0.91
C GLY A 86 14.50 0.08 1.18
N GLY A 87 14.14 -0.58 2.27
CA GLY A 87 14.58 -1.93 2.59
C GLY A 87 13.85 -3.06 1.86
N TRP A 88 12.77 -2.76 1.11
CA TRP A 88 11.88 -3.78 0.53
C TRP A 88 12.20 -4.14 -0.93
N ASN A 89 13.30 -3.61 -1.49
CA ASN A 89 13.75 -3.89 -2.86
C ASN A 89 12.63 -3.72 -3.91
N ALA A 90 11.83 -2.66 -3.77
CA ALA A 90 10.83 -2.27 -4.75
C ALA A 90 11.48 -1.63 -5.98
N ASP A 91 10.82 -1.74 -7.12
CA ASP A 91 11.26 -1.12 -8.38
C ASP A 91 11.05 0.39 -8.36
N SER A 92 10.01 0.86 -7.67
CA SER A 92 9.81 2.29 -7.39
C SER A 92 9.23 2.55 -6.01
N ILE A 93 9.62 3.70 -5.45
CA ILE A 93 9.13 4.26 -4.20
C ILE A 93 8.92 5.75 -4.48
N GLU A 94 7.67 6.20 -4.46
CA GLU A 94 7.29 7.55 -4.88
C GLU A 94 6.26 8.15 -3.93
N TRP A 95 6.41 9.43 -3.63
CA TRP A 95 5.39 10.19 -2.90
C TRP A 95 4.35 10.76 -3.86
N ILE A 96 3.07 10.55 -3.52
CA ILE A 96 1.92 11.24 -4.10
C ILE A 96 1.44 12.27 -3.07
N GLU A 97 1.43 13.54 -3.45
CA GLU A 97 1.25 14.68 -2.55
C GLU A 97 0.19 15.65 -3.07
N ASP A 98 -0.23 16.57 -2.20
CA ASP A 98 -1.11 17.70 -2.49
C ASP A 98 -2.39 17.28 -3.25
N ASP A 99 -2.79 18.07 -4.25
CA ASP A 99 -3.95 17.81 -5.11
C ASP A 99 -3.95 16.40 -5.70
N LYS A 100 -2.79 15.79 -5.97
CA LYS A 100 -2.75 14.43 -6.51
C LYS A 100 -3.17 13.41 -5.47
N ALA A 101 -2.74 13.57 -4.21
CA ALA A 101 -3.15 12.71 -3.12
C ALA A 101 -4.64 12.86 -2.85
N GLU A 102 -5.14 14.10 -2.79
CA GLU A 102 -6.57 14.38 -2.58
C GLU A 102 -7.45 13.75 -3.67
N ASN A 103 -7.08 13.94 -4.94
CA ASN A 103 -7.80 13.34 -6.07
C ASN A 103 -7.80 11.81 -6.02
N ARG A 104 -6.71 11.18 -5.59
CA ARG A 104 -6.60 9.71 -5.46
C ARG A 104 -7.43 9.16 -4.31
N LEU A 105 -7.59 9.92 -3.22
CA LEU A 105 -8.41 9.54 -2.07
C LEU A 105 -9.91 9.77 -2.31
N GLY A 106 -10.28 10.48 -3.38
CA GLY A 106 -11.67 10.87 -3.64
C GLY A 106 -12.15 12.01 -2.74
N GLY A 107 -11.20 12.86 -2.30
CA GLY A 107 -11.39 13.88 -1.27
C GLY A 107 -10.73 13.47 0.05
N SER A 108 -10.22 14.46 0.78
CA SER A 108 -9.56 14.28 2.09
C SER A 108 -9.91 15.46 2.99
N ASP A 109 -10.21 15.20 4.27
CA ASP A 109 -10.32 16.26 5.29
C ASP A 109 -8.94 16.80 5.72
N ASP A 110 -7.86 16.18 5.24
CA ASP A 110 -6.47 16.55 5.50
C ASP A 110 -5.82 17.11 4.22
N GLU A 111 -5.60 18.44 4.21
CA GLU A 111 -4.92 19.19 3.14
C GLU A 111 -3.44 18.80 2.98
N HIS A 112 -2.87 18.08 3.95
CA HIS A 112 -1.50 17.58 3.93
C HIS A 112 -1.45 16.06 3.81
N ALA A 113 -2.47 15.45 3.21
CA ALA A 113 -2.46 14.03 2.92
C ALA A 113 -1.33 13.68 1.93
N ARG A 114 -0.47 12.74 2.33
CA ARG A 114 0.63 12.22 1.51
C ARG A 114 0.53 10.70 1.46
N ILE A 115 0.73 10.13 0.28
CA ILE A 115 0.67 8.69 0.05
C ILE A 115 2.04 8.24 -0.44
N LEU A 116 2.66 7.30 0.26
CA LEU A 116 3.83 6.59 -0.24
C LEU A 116 3.36 5.44 -1.12
N GLN A 117 3.68 5.50 -2.41
CA GLN A 117 3.41 4.47 -3.41
C GLN A 117 4.67 3.64 -3.62
N ILE A 118 4.53 2.31 -3.54
CA ILE A 118 5.64 1.37 -3.66
C ILE A 118 5.25 0.27 -4.62
N TRP A 119 6.00 0.07 -5.70
CA TRP A 119 5.64 -0.87 -6.77
C TRP A 119 6.75 -1.87 -7.05
N TRP A 120 6.35 -3.10 -7.40
CA TRP A 120 7.21 -4.20 -7.81
C TRP A 120 6.73 -4.74 -9.16
N ASP A 121 7.66 -5.02 -10.09
CA ASP A 121 7.41 -5.85 -11.29
C ASP A 121 7.60 -7.33 -10.97
#